data_AF-A0A835Y5R1-F1
#
_entry.id   AF-A0A835Y5R1-F1
#
_cell.length_a   1.000
_cell.length_b   1.000
_cell.length_c   1.000
_cell.angle_alpha   90.00
_cell.angle_beta   90.00
_cell.angle_gamma   90.00
#
_symmetry.space_group_name_H-M   'P 1'
#
loop_
_entity.id
_entity.type
_entity.pdbx_description
1 polymer ?
#
loop_
_entity_poly.entity_id
_entity_poly.type
_entity_poly.pdbx_seq_one_letter_code
_entity_poly.pdbx_strand_id
1 'polypeptide(L)'
;MKLFESGAILLHLAHKWGEFKTPEDRSVAEQWALCANSTLFDAVFVDQWRDQFMPDAFTALDEILAKQPYIAGSSFTVSDVAVASYLLYIPKYLPQLDLKPYPHVVAYMQRMAERPACAATVAAKPPQP
;
A
#
# COMPACT_ATOMS: atom_id res chain seq x y z
N MET A 1 8.67 -26.04 -4.98
CA MET A 1 7.50 -25.34 -4.40
C MET A 1 6.84 -24.52 -5.50
N LYS A 2 5.51 -24.54 -5.61
CA LYS A 2 4.73 -23.62 -6.44
C LYS A 2 3.98 -22.69 -5.49
N LEU A 3 4.20 -21.38 -5.61
CA LEU A 3 3.60 -20.36 -4.74
C LEU A 3 2.71 -19.45 -5.60
N PHE A 4 1.52 -19.16 -5.11
CA PHE A 4 0.52 -18.29 -5.75
C PHE A 4 -0.07 -17.34 -4.70
N GLU A 5 -0.89 -16.38 -5.14
CA GLU A 5 -1.28 -15.17 -4.40
C GLU A 5 -0.15 -14.14 -4.22
N SER A 6 -0.45 -12.88 -4.56
CA SER A 6 0.52 -11.78 -4.48
C SER A 6 1.04 -11.59 -3.05
N GLY A 7 0.15 -11.62 -2.05
CA GLY A 7 0.50 -11.49 -0.64
C GLY A 7 1.43 -12.60 -0.17
N ALA A 8 1.14 -13.86 -0.50
CA ALA A 8 1.98 -15.00 -0.11
C ALA A 8 3.37 -14.94 -0.78
N ILE A 9 3.43 -14.54 -2.06
CA ILE A 9 4.70 -14.33 -2.77
C ILE A 9 5.52 -13.22 -2.12
N LEU A 10 4.89 -12.07 -1.81
CA LEU A 10 5.55 -10.95 -1.15
C LEU A 10 6.12 -11.35 0.22
N LEU A 11 5.32 -12.01 1.05
CA LEU A 11 5.73 -12.49 2.37
C LEU A 11 6.87 -13.51 2.29
N HIS A 12 6.82 -14.41 1.30
CA HIS A 12 7.90 -15.36 1.07
C HIS A 12 9.21 -14.67 0.67
N LEU A 13 9.15 -13.65 -0.19
CA LEU A 13 10.33 -12.87 -0.59
C LEU A 13 10.90 -12.08 0.59
N ALA A 14 10.05 -11.42 1.37
CA ALA A 14 10.45 -10.69 2.58
C ALA A 14 11.17 -11.61 3.57
N HIS A 15 10.60 -12.79 3.84
CA HIS A 15 11.26 -13.79 4.67
C HIS A 15 12.59 -14.23 4.08
N LYS A 16 12.60 -14.62 2.80
CA LYS A 16 13.79 -15.15 2.12
C LYS A 16 14.97 -14.17 2.15
N TRP A 17 14.69 -12.88 2.09
CA TRP A 17 15.70 -11.81 2.12
C TRP A 17 15.91 -11.20 3.50
N GLY A 18 15.42 -11.86 4.56
CA GLY A 18 15.76 -11.56 5.94
C GLY A 18 15.09 -10.32 6.50
N GLU A 19 13.95 -9.91 5.96
CA GLU A 19 13.18 -8.77 6.49
C GLU A 19 12.63 -9.06 7.90
N PHE A 20 12.19 -10.29 8.15
CA PHE A 20 11.61 -10.68 9.44
C PHE A 20 12.71 -11.15 10.40
N LYS A 21 12.89 -10.42 11.51
CA LYS A 21 13.80 -10.78 12.60
C LYS A 21 13.08 -11.49 13.73
N THR A 22 11.80 -11.18 13.92
CA THR A 22 10.94 -11.81 14.91
C THR A 22 9.62 -12.30 14.31
N PRO A 23 8.88 -13.18 15.01
CA PRO A 23 7.52 -13.55 14.61
C PRO A 23 6.58 -12.35 14.49
N GLU A 24 6.80 -11.30 15.29
CA GLU A 24 5.99 -10.07 15.27
C GLU A 24 6.20 -9.29 13.97
N ASP A 25 7.43 -9.17 13.46
CA ASP A 25 7.71 -8.55 12.16
C ASP A 25 6.90 -9.23 11.05
N ARG A 26 6.88 -10.57 11.06
CA ARG A 26 6.12 -11.37 10.12
C ARG A 26 4.61 -11.14 10.27
N SER A 27 4.13 -11.06 11.51
CA SER A 27 2.71 -10.87 11.81
C SER A 27 2.22 -9.49 11.32
N VAL A 28 3.03 -8.46 11.49
CA VAL A 28 2.76 -7.11 10.95
C VAL A 28 2.72 -7.12 9.43
N ALA A 29 3.65 -7.81 8.78
CA ALA A 29 3.64 -7.94 7.32
C ALA A 29 2.41 -8.70 6.81
N GLU A 30 2.04 -9.80 7.47
CA GLU A 30 0.83 -10.59 7.15
C GLU A 30 -0.44 -9.77 7.34
N GLN A 31 -0.54 -9.01 8.42
CA GLN A 31 -1.65 -8.11 8.70
C GLN A 31 -1.84 -7.09 7.57
N TRP A 32 -0.76 -6.42 7.14
CA TRP A 32 -0.84 -5.41 6.09
C TRP A 32 -1.06 -6.01 4.70
N ALA A 33 -0.52 -7.19 4.41
CA ALA A 33 -0.83 -7.90 3.17
C ALA A 33 -2.32 -8.29 3.09
N LEU A 34 -2.91 -8.76 4.20
CA LEU A 34 -4.33 -9.06 4.30
C LEU A 34 -5.19 -7.79 4.18
N CYS A 35 -4.83 -6.74 4.93
CA CYS A 35 -5.49 -5.44 4.85
C CYS A 35 -5.48 -4.89 3.41
N ALA A 36 -4.34 -4.94 2.73
CA ALA A 36 -4.24 -4.49 1.34
C ALA A 36 -5.20 -5.25 0.41
N ASN A 37 -5.24 -6.58 0.50
CA ASN A 37 -5.99 -7.43 -0.43
C ASN A 37 -7.49 -7.56 -0.12
N SER A 38 -7.91 -7.41 1.14
CA SER A 38 -9.28 -7.68 1.58
C SER A 38 -9.98 -6.49 2.24
N THR A 39 -9.29 -5.37 2.39
CA THR A 39 -9.88 -4.16 3.00
C THR A 39 -9.62 -2.95 2.12
N LEU A 40 -8.35 -2.65 1.82
CA LEU A 40 -8.01 -1.49 1.01
C LEU A 40 -8.49 -1.65 -0.43
N PHE A 41 -8.30 -2.83 -1.03
CA PHE A 41 -8.81 -3.10 -2.38
C PHE A 41 -10.32 -2.87 -2.46
N ASP A 42 -11.07 -3.44 -1.53
CA ASP A 42 -12.53 -3.34 -1.46
C ASP A 42 -12.99 -1.89 -1.22
N ALA A 43 -12.33 -1.19 -0.30
CA ALA A 43 -12.62 0.21 0.00
C ALA A 43 -12.35 1.15 -1.18
N VAL A 44 -11.50 0.79 -2.14
CA VAL A 44 -11.10 1.67 -3.24
C VAL A 44 -11.68 1.27 -4.59
N PHE A 45 -11.63 -0.02 -4.92
CA PHE A 45 -11.90 -0.52 -6.27
C PHE A 45 -13.25 -1.22 -6.42
N VAL A 46 -13.97 -1.51 -5.33
CA VAL A 46 -15.35 -2.01 -5.40
C VAL A 46 -16.31 -0.82 -5.34
N ASP A 47 -16.89 -0.47 -6.48
CA ASP A 47 -17.70 0.74 -6.67
C ASP A 47 -18.83 0.89 -5.65
N GLN A 48 -19.57 -0.19 -5.40
CA GLN A 48 -20.69 -0.24 -4.45
C GLN A 48 -20.26 0.10 -3.00
N TRP A 49 -19.00 -0.13 -2.67
CA TRP A 49 -18.47 -0.09 -1.31
C TRP A 49 -17.60 1.14 -1.06
N ARG A 50 -17.10 1.78 -2.12
CA ARG A 50 -16.11 2.85 -2.05
C ARG A 50 -16.56 4.03 -1.18
N ASP A 51 -17.75 4.57 -1.45
CA ASP A 51 -18.24 5.76 -0.74
C ASP A 51 -18.44 5.52 0.76
N GLN A 52 -18.68 4.26 1.15
CA GLN A 52 -18.85 3.88 2.55
C GLN A 52 -17.52 3.64 3.26
N PHE A 53 -16.58 2.90 2.66
CA PHE A 53 -15.40 2.41 3.39
C PHE A 53 -14.12 3.18 3.10
N MET A 54 -14.01 3.83 1.94
CA MET A 54 -12.82 4.61 1.60
C MET A 54 -12.52 5.71 2.64
N PRO A 55 -13.52 6.49 3.11
CA PRO A 55 -13.23 7.57 4.04
C PRO A 55 -12.53 7.11 5.31
N ASP A 56 -13.02 6.02 5.92
CA ASP A 56 -12.45 5.47 7.15
C ASP A 56 -11.06 4.86 6.90
N ALA A 57 -10.90 4.09 5.82
CA ALA A 57 -9.62 3.48 5.47
C ALA A 57 -8.54 4.54 5.18
N PHE A 58 -8.87 5.59 4.45
CA PHE A 58 -7.94 6.65 4.11
C PHE A 58 -7.64 7.56 5.29
N THR A 59 -8.62 7.83 6.15
CA THR A 59 -8.37 8.57 7.41
C THR A 59 -7.38 7.81 8.28
N ALA A 60 -7.58 6.50 8.48
CA ALA A 60 -6.66 5.69 9.25
C ALA A 60 -5.24 5.64 8.64
N LEU A 61 -5.13 5.48 7.32
CA LEU A 61 -3.83 5.53 6.64
C LEU A 61 -3.15 6.90 6.77
N ASP A 62 -3.90 7.99 6.63
CA ASP A 62 -3.37 9.34 6.76
C ASP A 62 -2.87 9.63 8.17
N GLU A 63 -3.60 9.19 9.21
CA GLU A 63 -3.18 9.31 10.61
C GLU A 63 -1.91 8.51 10.93
N ILE A 64 -1.74 7.33 10.31
CA ILE A 64 -0.50 6.55 10.42
C ILE A 64 0.63 7.33 9.75
N LEU A 65 0.45 7.73 8.50
CA LEU A 65 1.49 8.37 7.68
C LEU A 65 1.84 9.80 8.12
N ALA A 66 0.99 10.43 8.93
CA ALA A 66 1.31 11.67 9.64
C ALA A 66 2.42 11.48 10.69
N LYS A 67 2.55 10.26 11.25
CA LYS A 67 3.48 9.96 12.35
C LYS A 67 4.75 9.28 11.88
N GLN A 68 4.72 8.64 10.71
CA GLN A 68 5.82 7.80 10.22
C GLN A 68 5.89 7.77 8.68
N PRO A 69 7.10 7.58 8.12
CA PRO A 69 7.30 7.63 6.66
C PRO A 69 6.83 6.37 5.91
N TYR A 70 6.59 5.25 6.59
CA TYR A 70 6.20 3.99 5.97
C TYR A 70 5.10 3.29 6.76
N ILE A 71 4.47 2.27 6.18
CA ILE A 71 3.30 1.60 6.76
C ILE A 71 3.62 0.91 8.10
N ALA A 72 4.80 0.29 8.21
CA ALA A 72 5.22 -0.45 9.39
C ALA A 72 6.23 0.31 10.28
N GLY A 73 6.42 1.62 10.06
CA GLY A 73 7.26 2.47 10.90
C GLY A 73 8.23 3.34 10.11
N SER A 74 9.49 3.36 10.55
CA SER A 74 10.52 4.25 10.01
C SER A 74 11.26 3.71 8.78
N SER A 75 11.09 2.43 8.46
CA SER A 75 11.80 1.76 7.36
C SER A 75 10.82 1.18 6.35
N PHE A 76 11.22 1.16 5.09
CA PHE A 76 10.47 0.54 3.99
C PHE A 76 10.44 -0.98 4.16
N THR A 77 9.25 -1.58 4.06
CA THR A 77 9.03 -3.02 4.22
C THR A 77 8.11 -3.58 3.12
N VAL A 78 7.89 -4.89 3.15
CA VAL A 78 6.91 -5.57 2.31
C VAL A 78 5.49 -5.03 2.49
N SER A 79 5.16 -4.48 3.67
CA SER A 79 3.87 -3.83 3.92
C SER A 79 3.66 -2.63 3.00
N ASP A 80 4.73 -1.86 2.73
CA ASP A 80 4.67 -0.75 1.77
C ASP A 80 4.45 -1.24 0.35
N VAL A 81 5.11 -2.34 -0.04
CA VAL A 81 4.90 -2.94 -1.37
C VAL A 81 3.43 -3.36 -1.54
N ALA A 82 2.84 -3.99 -0.53
CA ALA A 82 1.45 -4.43 -0.57
C ALA A 82 0.46 -3.25 -0.65
N VAL A 83 0.61 -2.25 0.23
CA VAL A 83 -0.32 -1.11 0.32
C VAL A 83 -0.14 -0.12 -0.82
N ALA A 84 1.10 0.31 -1.08
CA ALA A 84 1.38 1.35 -2.07
C ALA A 84 1.00 0.93 -3.48
N SER A 85 1.06 -0.36 -3.81
CA SER A 85 0.66 -0.86 -5.13
C SER A 85 -0.79 -0.46 -5.47
N TYR A 86 -1.71 -0.62 -4.52
CA TYR A 86 -3.11 -0.21 -4.71
C TYR A 86 -3.27 1.31 -4.74
N LEU A 87 -2.58 2.03 -3.85
CA LEU A 87 -2.65 3.49 -3.83
C LEU A 87 -2.15 4.10 -5.14
N LEU A 88 -1.03 3.61 -5.68
CA LEU A 88 -0.44 4.09 -6.94
C LEU A 88 -1.27 3.73 -8.18
N TYR A 89 -2.22 2.80 -8.06
CA TYR A 89 -3.18 2.49 -9.12
C TYR A 89 -4.34 3.48 -9.17
N ILE A 90 -4.69 4.14 -8.06
CA ILE A 90 -5.82 5.08 -7.99
C ILE A 90 -5.74 6.15 -9.08
N PRO A 91 -4.63 6.88 -9.27
CA PRO A 91 -4.64 7.98 -10.22
C PRO A 91 -4.79 7.53 -11.68
N LYS A 92 -4.45 6.26 -11.98
CA LYS A 92 -4.56 5.67 -13.31
C LYS A 92 -5.96 5.13 -13.61
N TYR A 93 -6.60 4.47 -12.63
CA TYR A 93 -7.87 3.78 -12.84
C TYR A 93 -9.08 4.53 -12.27
N LEU A 94 -8.87 5.45 -11.33
CA LEU A 94 -9.88 6.28 -10.67
C LEU A 94 -9.42 7.76 -10.62
N PRO A 95 -9.10 8.39 -11.76
CA PRO A 95 -8.58 9.76 -11.79
C PRO A 95 -9.55 10.82 -11.23
N GLN A 96 -10.83 10.49 -11.11
CA GLN A 96 -11.87 11.33 -10.54
C GLN A 96 -11.87 11.38 -9.01
N LEU A 97 -11.13 10.49 -8.35
CA LEU A 97 -11.14 10.35 -6.89
C LEU A 97 -10.34 11.47 -6.23
N ASP A 98 -10.97 12.25 -5.36
CA ASP A 98 -10.30 13.35 -4.66
C ASP A 98 -9.52 12.84 -3.44
N LEU A 99 -8.19 12.90 -3.54
CA LEU A 99 -7.28 12.53 -2.46
C LEU A 99 -6.77 13.73 -1.65
N LYS A 100 -7.19 14.96 -1.98
CA LYS A 100 -6.79 16.17 -1.24
C LYS A 100 -7.08 16.12 0.26
N PRO A 101 -8.14 15.44 0.75
CA PRO A 101 -8.36 15.29 2.19
C PRO A 101 -7.28 14.47 2.92
N TYR A 102 -6.43 13.73 2.20
CA TYR A 102 -5.44 12.79 2.76
C TYR A 102 -4.00 13.17 2.34
N PRO A 103 -3.48 14.31 2.82
CA PRO A 103 -2.21 14.86 2.34
C PRO A 103 -1.00 13.96 2.66
N HIS A 104 -1.01 13.22 3.77
CA HIS A 104 0.08 12.33 4.15
C HIS A 104 0.06 11.06 3.29
N VAL A 105 -1.12 10.57 2.91
CA VAL A 105 -1.28 9.50 1.90
C VAL A 105 -0.72 9.95 0.56
N VAL A 106 -1.06 11.15 0.09
CA VAL A 106 -0.53 11.68 -1.19
C VAL A 106 0.99 11.83 -1.14
N ALA A 107 1.55 12.37 -0.06
CA ALA A 107 3.01 12.47 0.11
C ALA A 107 3.69 11.09 0.15
N TYR A 108 3.05 10.11 0.79
CA TYR A 108 3.52 8.73 0.80
C TYR A 108 3.51 8.11 -0.61
N MET A 109 2.44 8.30 -1.38
CA MET A 109 2.35 7.84 -2.77
C MET A 109 3.50 8.40 -3.62
N GLN A 110 3.79 9.70 -3.50
CA GLN A 110 4.92 10.32 -4.20
C GLN A 110 6.25 9.65 -3.82
N ARG A 111 6.51 9.49 -2.52
CA ARG A 111 7.71 8.82 -2.01
C ARG A 111 7.86 7.39 -2.54
N MET A 112 6.75 6.65 -2.68
CA MET A 112 6.78 5.29 -3.21
C MET A 112 7.04 5.27 -4.72
N ALA A 113 6.45 6.20 -5.47
CA ALA A 113 6.64 6.33 -6.91
C ALA A 113 8.08 6.71 -7.29
N GLU A 114 8.77 7.48 -6.45
CA GLU A 114 10.17 7.90 -6.66
C GLU A 114 11.20 6.77 -6.49
N ARG A 115 10.80 5.62 -5.92
CA ARG A 115 11.72 4.50 -5.72
C ARG A 115 12.14 3.93 -7.08
N PRO A 116 13.45 3.68 -7.33
CA PRO A 116 13.93 3.17 -8.62
C PRO A 116 13.24 1.88 -9.08
N ALA A 117 12.90 0.99 -8.13
CA ALA A 117 12.18 -0.24 -8.42
C ALA A 117 10.73 -0.01 -8.88
N CYS A 118 10.09 1.11 -8.49
CA CYS A 118 8.74 1.45 -8.90
C CYS A 118 8.69 1.88 -10.38
N ALA A 119 9.77 2.48 -10.90
CA ALA A 119 9.85 2.93 -12.30
C ALA A 119 9.68 1.81 -13.33
N ALA A 120 9.94 0.55 -12.95
CA ALA A 120 9.76 -0.61 -13.81
C ALA A 120 8.35 -1.23 -13.74
N THR A 121 7.42 -0.64 -12.97
CA THR A 121 6.09 -1.20 -12.71
C THR A 121 5.00 -0.53 -13.52
N VAL A 122 3.80 -1.13 -13.53
CA VAL A 122 2.59 -0.53 -14.13
C VAL A 122 2.19 0.79 -13.45
N ALA A 123 2.67 1.02 -12.23
CA ALA A 123 2.47 2.22 -11.41
C ALA A 123 3.50 3.34 -11.65
N ALA A 124 4.47 3.16 -12.55
CA ALA A 124 5.60 4.09 -12.78
C ALA A 124 5.25 5.51 -13.29
N LYS A 125 3.96 5.88 -13.37
CA LYS A 125 3.52 7.23 -13.75
C LYS A 125 2.37 7.69 -12.85
N PRO A 126 2.64 8.43 -11.75
CA PRO A 126 1.60 9.27 -11.15
C PRO A 126 1.22 10.37 -12.17
N PRO A 127 -0.04 10.82 -12.23
CA PRO A 127 -0.45 11.93 -13.08
C PRO A 127 0.31 13.18 -12.65
N GLN A 128 0.71 13.96 -13.66
CA GLN A 128 1.21 15.31 -13.43
C GLN A 128 0.07 16.19 -12.89
N PRO A 129 0.41 17.21 -12.07
CA PRO A 129 -0.56 18.11 -11.47
C PRO A 129 -1.49 18.79 -12.49
#